data_AF-A0A4Q6AAC5-F1
#
_entry.id   AF-A0A4Q6AAC5-F1
#
_cell.length_a   1.000
_cell.length_b   1.000
_cell.length_c   1.000
_cell.angle_alpha   90.00
_cell.angle_beta   90.00
_cell.angle_gamma   90.00
#
_symmetry.space_group_name_H-M   'P 1'
#
loop_
_entity.id
_entity.type
_entity.pdbx_description
1 polymer ?
#
loop_
_entity_poly.entity_id
_entity_poly.type
_entity_poly.pdbx_seq_one_letter_code
_entity_poly.pdbx_strand_id
1 'polypeptide(L)'
;YDKLENQTSKLLGSAFLEVKPIPNLKLTSRLGIDYNNVEEYAFYNPVFGDFSASKGLSANTYNRLYNWVWSNFGDYNFRSFDEKIDGVLTVGYEAQQSKTILHTGTGNVLPSNGGIVYPVPAIPTTASLAGSDYSFTSLFSRLQLNFLNRYSLSGSLRRDASSRFGSNNRQGTFWSVGAAWNLDQESFFANAGTFSTLKLRASYGVNGNAGIGNYVWRSVFDFSTTYNGEPGSFQSAIGNSSLTWEQNKPFDVGLEIGVLNNRLSLEADYYIRKTENLLLNEPLSATGGFITYSNNVGAMENKGCRSANR
;
A
#
# COMPACT_ATOMS: atom_id res chain seq x y z
N TYR A 1 -4.25 -12.76 39.67
CA TYR A 1 -3.32 -12.97 38.55
C TYR A 1 -3.56 -11.86 37.54
N ASP A 2 -2.61 -11.57 36.68
CA ASP A 2 -2.83 -10.67 35.55
C ASP A 2 -3.13 -11.51 34.31
N LYS A 3 -3.95 -11.00 33.40
CA LYS A 3 -4.40 -11.71 32.20
C LYS A 3 -4.43 -10.76 31.02
N LEU A 4 -3.75 -11.17 29.94
CA LEU A 4 -3.77 -10.49 28.66
C LEU A 4 -4.26 -11.49 27.62
N GLU A 5 -5.32 -11.13 26.91
CA GLU A 5 -5.88 -11.93 25.82
C GLU A 5 -5.96 -11.08 24.56
N ASN A 6 -5.60 -11.68 23.44
CA ASN A 6 -5.79 -11.11 22.12
C ASN A 6 -6.52 -12.14 21.26
N GLN A 7 -7.64 -11.73 20.68
CA GLN A 7 -8.42 -12.53 19.74
C GLN A 7 -8.49 -11.78 18.42
N THR A 8 -8.21 -12.48 17.33
CA THR A 8 -8.30 -11.90 15.98
C THR A 8 -9.32 -12.69 15.16
N SER A 9 -10.37 -12.01 14.73
CA SER A 9 -11.32 -12.52 13.74
C SER A 9 -10.97 -11.93 12.37
N LYS A 10 -10.61 -12.78 11.41
CA LYS A 10 -10.21 -12.35 10.06
C LYS A 10 -11.06 -13.04 8.99
N LEU A 11 -11.54 -12.24 8.05
CA LEU A 11 -12.17 -12.71 6.81
C LEU A 11 -11.43 -12.06 5.63
N LEU A 12 -10.74 -12.89 4.85
CA LEU A 12 -10.15 -12.49 3.58
C LEU A 12 -10.85 -13.27 2.48
N GLY A 13 -11.48 -12.55 1.55
CA GLY A 13 -12.24 -13.16 0.47
C GLY A 13 -12.13 -12.38 -0.82
N SER A 14 -12.27 -13.06 -1.94
CA SER A 14 -12.45 -12.42 -3.23
C SER A 14 -13.42 -13.20 -4.11
N ALA A 15 -14.16 -12.48 -4.94
CA ALA A 15 -15.04 -13.01 -5.94
C ALA A 15 -14.72 -12.32 -7.27
N PHE A 16 -14.86 -13.06 -8.37
CA PHE A 16 -14.64 -12.50 -9.70
C PHE A 16 -15.61 -13.08 -10.72
N LEU A 17 -15.86 -12.30 -11.76
CA LEU A 17 -16.63 -12.67 -12.95
C LEU A 17 -15.76 -12.41 -14.17
N GLU A 18 -15.62 -13.42 -15.03
CA GLU A 18 -14.94 -13.31 -16.31
C GLU A 18 -15.91 -13.62 -17.45
N VAL A 19 -15.90 -12.76 -18.47
CA VAL A 19 -16.73 -12.92 -19.67
C VAL A 19 -15.86 -12.73 -20.91
N LYS A 20 -16.03 -13.61 -21.89
CA LYS A 20 -15.37 -13.53 -23.19
C LYS A 20 -16.41 -13.30 -24.29
N PRO A 21 -16.82 -12.04 -24.54
CA PRO A 21 -17.85 -11.75 -25.55
C PRO A 21 -17.40 -12.10 -26.97
N ILE A 22 -16.09 -12.00 -27.23
CA ILE A 22 -15.44 -12.48 -28.45
C ILE A 22 -14.12 -13.18 -28.06
N PRO A 23 -13.57 -14.09 -28.89
CA PRO A 23 -12.39 -14.89 -28.52
C PRO A 23 -11.18 -14.07 -28.05
N ASN A 24 -11.00 -12.88 -28.62
CA ASN A 24 -9.84 -12.03 -28.38
C ASN A 24 -10.03 -11.04 -27.23
N LEU A 25 -11.22 -10.93 -26.65
CA LEU A 25 -11.52 -9.98 -25.56
C LEU A 25 -11.95 -10.73 -24.31
N LYS A 26 -11.25 -10.51 -23.20
CA LYS A 26 -11.63 -11.00 -21.88
C LYS A 26 -11.95 -9.84 -20.96
N LEU A 27 -13.18 -9.77 -20.46
CA LEU A 27 -13.61 -8.81 -19.46
C LEU A 27 -13.58 -9.47 -18.08
N THR A 28 -12.97 -8.79 -17.11
CA THR A 28 -12.83 -9.28 -15.73
C THR A 28 -13.38 -8.23 -14.77
N SER A 29 -14.24 -8.65 -13.85
CA SER A 29 -14.63 -7.88 -12.66
C SER A 29 -14.22 -8.66 -11.42
N ARG A 30 -13.49 -8.04 -10.49
CA ARG A 30 -12.99 -8.69 -9.27
C ARG A 30 -13.22 -7.81 -8.06
N LEU A 31 -13.92 -8.35 -7.06
CA LEU A 31 -14.11 -7.74 -5.75
C LEU A 31 -13.28 -8.51 -4.72
N GLY A 32 -12.44 -7.81 -3.96
CA GLY A 32 -11.71 -8.32 -2.81
C GLY A 32 -12.17 -7.61 -1.53
N ILE A 33 -12.28 -8.37 -0.45
CA ILE A 33 -12.64 -7.88 0.88
C ILE A 33 -11.61 -8.44 1.88
N ASP A 34 -11.13 -7.58 2.77
CA ASP A 34 -10.30 -7.94 3.92
C ASP A 34 -10.90 -7.28 5.16
N TYR A 35 -11.47 -8.10 6.03
CA TYR A 35 -12.02 -7.71 7.32
C TYR A 35 -11.14 -8.31 8.41
N ASN A 36 -10.70 -7.45 9.32
CA ASN A 36 -9.92 -7.85 10.49
C ASN A 36 -10.51 -7.15 11.72
N ASN A 37 -10.84 -7.92 12.74
CA ASN A 37 -11.26 -7.43 14.04
C ASN A 37 -10.34 -8.01 15.10
N VAL A 38 -9.56 -7.15 15.73
CA VAL A 38 -8.70 -7.49 16.86
C VAL A 38 -9.41 -7.06 18.14
N GLU A 39 -9.54 -8.00 19.07
CA GLU A 39 -10.07 -7.76 20.40
C GLU A 39 -8.95 -8.00 21.40
N GLU A 40 -8.60 -6.97 22.16
CA GLU A 40 -7.60 -7.04 23.21
C GLU A 40 -8.29 -6.86 24.55
N TYR A 41 -8.08 -7.80 25.45
CA TYR A 41 -8.55 -7.76 26.82
C TYR A 41 -7.35 -7.80 27.76
N ALA A 42 -7.32 -6.86 28.69
CA ALA A 42 -6.36 -6.84 29.77
C ALA A 42 -7.06 -6.78 31.12
N PHE A 43 -6.60 -7.62 32.04
CA PHE A 43 -7.00 -7.64 33.43
C PHE A 43 -5.76 -7.61 34.31
N TYR A 44 -5.76 -6.70 35.27
CA TYR A 44 -4.72 -6.58 36.29
C TYR A 44 -5.32 -6.70 37.68
N ASN A 45 -4.59 -7.41 38.54
CA ASN A 45 -5.08 -7.83 39.84
C ASN A 45 -5.36 -6.64 40.79
N PRO A 46 -6.50 -6.64 41.52
CA PRO A 46 -6.81 -5.60 42.49
C PRO A 46 -6.03 -5.65 43.81
N VAL A 47 -5.30 -6.74 44.11
CA VAL A 47 -4.65 -6.99 45.41
C VAL A 47 -3.13 -6.81 45.36
N PHE A 48 -2.48 -7.14 44.24
CA PHE A 48 -1.03 -7.05 44.09
C PHE A 48 -0.63 -6.68 42.65
N GLY A 49 0.62 -6.26 42.44
CA GLY A 49 1.13 -5.84 41.13
C GLY A 49 0.84 -4.37 40.83
N ASP A 50 1.13 -3.98 39.59
CA ASP A 50 1.25 -2.58 39.15
C ASP A 50 -0.07 -1.78 39.26
N PHE A 51 -1.23 -2.45 39.28
CA PHE A 51 -2.55 -1.83 39.40
C PHE A 51 -3.23 -2.02 40.75
N SER A 52 -2.53 -2.56 41.75
CA SER A 52 -3.08 -2.75 43.11
C SER A 52 -3.50 -1.43 43.78
N ALA A 53 -2.75 -0.34 43.57
CA ALA A 53 -3.08 0.99 44.09
C ALA A 53 -4.43 1.53 43.57
N SER A 54 -4.79 1.15 42.34
CA SER A 54 -6.07 1.50 41.69
C SER A 54 -7.18 0.47 41.94
N LYS A 55 -6.93 -0.54 42.79
CA LYS A 55 -7.79 -1.71 42.98
C LYS A 55 -8.09 -2.42 41.65
N GLY A 56 -7.05 -2.61 40.84
CA GLY A 56 -7.07 -3.37 39.59
C GLY A 56 -7.44 -2.52 38.37
N LEU A 57 -7.30 -3.13 37.19
CA LEU A 57 -7.66 -2.54 35.90
C LEU A 57 -8.28 -3.60 35.00
N SER A 58 -9.38 -3.26 34.34
CA SER A 58 -9.93 -4.01 33.21
C SER A 58 -9.92 -3.09 32.00
N ALA A 59 -9.28 -3.53 30.92
CA ALA A 59 -9.21 -2.80 29.67
C ALA A 59 -9.68 -3.69 28.51
N ASN A 60 -10.38 -3.08 27.59
CA ASN A 60 -10.92 -3.67 26.40
C ASN A 60 -10.63 -2.73 25.22
N THR A 61 -10.04 -3.28 24.16
CA THR A 61 -9.85 -2.57 22.90
C THR A 61 -10.40 -3.40 21.75
N TYR A 62 -11.28 -2.81 20.92
CA TYR A 62 -11.70 -3.38 19.65
C TYR A 62 -11.13 -2.55 18.51
N ASN A 63 -10.33 -3.17 17.66
CA ASN A 63 -9.78 -2.53 16.47
C ASN A 63 -10.29 -3.26 15.22
N ARG A 64 -11.15 -2.58 14.47
CA ARG A 64 -11.78 -3.12 13.27
C ARG A 64 -11.25 -2.44 12.01
N LEU A 65 -10.57 -3.21 11.18
CA LEU A 65 -10.14 -2.83 9.84
C LEU A 65 -11.07 -3.48 8.81
N TYR A 66 -11.58 -2.68 7.89
CA TYR A 66 -12.35 -3.14 6.74
C TYR A 66 -11.79 -2.52 5.47
N ASN A 67 -11.25 -3.37 4.61
CA ASN A 67 -10.74 -3.01 3.30
C ASN A 67 -11.58 -3.66 2.22
N TRP A 68 -11.81 -2.93 1.13
CA TRP A 68 -12.31 -3.52 -0.10
C TRP A 68 -11.58 -2.93 -1.30
N VAL A 69 -11.44 -3.74 -2.34
CA VAL A 69 -10.94 -3.35 -3.65
C VAL A 69 -11.83 -3.94 -4.72
N TRP A 70 -12.21 -3.12 -5.70
CA TRP A 70 -13.02 -3.53 -6.83
C TRP A 70 -12.34 -3.10 -8.12
N SER A 71 -11.89 -4.08 -8.91
CA SER A 71 -11.17 -3.87 -10.16
C SER A 71 -11.99 -4.40 -11.32
N ASN A 72 -12.17 -3.59 -12.36
CA ASN A 72 -12.90 -3.92 -13.58
C ASN A 72 -11.99 -3.62 -14.77
N PHE A 73 -11.66 -4.61 -15.59
CA PHE A 73 -10.72 -4.44 -16.69
C PHE A 73 -11.00 -5.38 -17.87
N GLY A 74 -10.58 -4.96 -19.06
CA GLY A 74 -10.63 -5.76 -20.27
C GLY A 74 -9.24 -6.01 -20.83
N ASP A 75 -8.96 -7.26 -21.19
CA ASP A 75 -7.76 -7.67 -21.92
C ASP A 75 -8.13 -7.98 -23.37
N TYR A 76 -7.56 -7.23 -24.31
CA TYR A 76 -7.70 -7.48 -25.74
C TYR A 76 -6.40 -8.05 -26.32
N ASN A 77 -6.45 -9.29 -26.77
CA ASN A 77 -5.36 -9.98 -27.42
C ASN A 77 -5.42 -9.70 -28.93
N PHE A 78 -4.32 -9.32 -29.53
CA PHE A 78 -4.23 -9.10 -30.97
C PHE A 78 -2.98 -9.72 -31.56
N ARG A 79 -3.06 -10.00 -32.85
CA ARG A 79 -1.96 -10.54 -33.66
C ARG A 79 -1.98 -9.85 -35.01
N SER A 80 -0.81 -9.50 -35.55
CA SER A 80 -0.68 -8.95 -36.90
C SER A 80 -1.05 -9.98 -37.96
N PHE A 81 -1.41 -9.51 -39.15
CA PHE A 81 -1.76 -10.38 -40.28
C PHE A 81 -0.62 -11.33 -40.70
N ASP A 82 0.63 -10.90 -40.54
CA ASP A 82 1.81 -11.71 -40.84
C ASP A 82 2.28 -12.58 -39.66
N GLU A 83 1.51 -12.58 -38.56
CA GLU A 83 1.76 -13.31 -37.30
C GLU A 83 3.10 -12.98 -36.61
N LYS A 84 3.79 -11.92 -37.06
CA LYS A 84 5.07 -11.55 -36.49
C LYS A 84 4.94 -10.75 -35.20
N ILE A 85 3.82 -10.06 -35.02
CA ILE A 85 3.53 -9.26 -33.83
C ILE A 85 2.33 -9.87 -33.12
N ASP A 86 2.47 -10.11 -31.83
CA ASP A 86 1.35 -10.38 -30.94
C ASP A 86 1.41 -9.45 -29.72
N GLY A 87 0.26 -9.24 -29.09
CA GLY A 87 0.20 -8.35 -27.96
C GLY A 87 -1.11 -8.39 -27.19
N VAL A 88 -1.07 -7.75 -26.04
CA VAL A 88 -2.21 -7.60 -25.13
C VAL A 88 -2.33 -6.14 -24.73
N LEU A 89 -3.51 -5.58 -24.96
CA LEU A 89 -3.93 -4.29 -24.42
C LEU A 89 -4.88 -4.54 -23.25
N THR A 90 -4.50 -4.12 -22.06
CA THR A 90 -5.35 -4.11 -20.87
C THR A 90 -5.82 -2.69 -20.59
N VAL A 91 -7.10 -2.45 -20.38
CA VAL A 91 -7.65 -1.17 -19.88
C VAL A 91 -8.59 -1.45 -18.73
N GLY A 92 -8.50 -0.68 -17.65
CA GLY A 92 -9.33 -0.93 -16.48
C GLY A 92 -9.46 0.23 -15.51
N TYR A 93 -10.43 0.08 -14.63
CA TYR A 93 -10.74 0.96 -13.52
C TYR A 93 -10.68 0.18 -12.20
N GLU A 94 -10.14 0.80 -11.17
CA GLU A 94 -10.06 0.22 -9.83
C GLU A 94 -10.48 1.25 -8.79
N ALA A 95 -11.27 0.81 -7.82
CA ALA A 95 -11.61 1.57 -6.63
C ALA A 95 -11.24 0.77 -5.39
N GLN A 96 -10.74 1.44 -4.36
CA GLN A 96 -10.47 0.84 -3.06
C GLN A 96 -10.84 1.78 -1.92
N GLN A 97 -11.15 1.19 -0.78
CA GLN A 97 -11.29 1.90 0.48
C GLN A 97 -10.73 1.05 1.61
N SER A 98 -10.16 1.74 2.59
CA SER A 98 -9.75 1.18 3.86
C SER A 98 -10.36 2.02 4.97
N LYS A 99 -10.96 1.36 5.96
CA LYS A 99 -11.56 2.00 7.12
C LYS A 99 -11.16 1.27 8.38
N THR A 100 -10.65 2.03 9.34
CA THR A 100 -10.32 1.57 10.68
C THR A 100 -11.22 2.24 11.70
N ILE A 101 -11.72 1.47 12.66
CA ILE A 101 -12.41 1.99 13.85
C ILE A 101 -11.78 1.36 15.10
N LEU A 102 -11.47 2.19 16.08
CA LEU A 102 -10.94 1.81 17.37
C LEU A 102 -11.96 2.16 18.46
N HIS A 103 -12.34 1.18 19.26
CA HIS A 103 -13.10 1.37 20.48
C HIS A 103 -12.20 1.01 21.66
N THR A 104 -12.17 1.85 22.69
CA THR A 104 -11.42 1.58 23.91
C THR A 104 -12.31 1.83 25.12
N GLY A 105 -12.38 0.84 26.00
CA GLY A 105 -13.04 0.91 27.29
C GLY A 105 -12.07 0.49 28.39
N THR A 106 -11.89 1.33 29.41
CA THR A 106 -11.09 0.97 30.59
C THR A 106 -11.84 1.32 31.87
N GLY A 107 -11.56 0.59 32.93
CA GLY A 107 -12.09 0.89 34.25
C GLY A 107 -11.34 0.17 35.36
N ASN A 108 -11.50 0.69 36.57
CA ASN A 108 -10.74 0.30 37.76
C ASN A 108 -11.72 -0.06 38.89
N VAL A 109 -11.19 -0.34 40.09
CA VAL A 109 -11.99 -0.77 41.25
C VAL A 109 -12.76 -2.06 40.93
N LEU A 110 -11.98 -3.11 40.76
CA LEU A 110 -12.47 -4.45 40.49
C LEU A 110 -12.73 -5.21 41.80
N PRO A 111 -13.69 -6.14 41.79
CA PRO A 111 -13.91 -7.04 42.92
C PRO A 111 -12.66 -7.90 43.19
N SER A 112 -12.32 -8.09 44.46
CA SER A 112 -11.20 -8.96 44.89
C SER A 112 -11.51 -10.46 44.80
N ASN A 113 -12.73 -10.83 44.38
CA ASN A 113 -13.15 -12.22 44.22
C ASN A 113 -12.55 -12.84 42.95
N GLY A 114 -11.56 -13.72 43.13
CA GLY A 114 -10.87 -14.43 42.05
C GLY A 114 -11.72 -15.47 41.29
N GLY A 115 -12.96 -15.73 41.71
CA GLY A 115 -13.90 -16.61 41.00
C GLY A 115 -14.70 -15.93 39.88
N ILE A 116 -14.58 -14.62 39.72
CA ILE A 116 -15.32 -13.87 38.69
C ILE A 116 -14.53 -13.92 37.39
N VAL A 117 -15.09 -14.57 36.37
CA VAL A 117 -14.44 -14.76 35.06
C VAL A 117 -14.35 -13.44 34.27
N TYR A 118 -15.38 -12.59 34.37
CA TYR A 118 -15.45 -11.28 33.72
C TYR A 118 -15.79 -10.18 34.73
N PRO A 119 -14.80 -9.71 35.51
CA PRO A 119 -15.03 -8.72 36.55
C PRO A 119 -15.34 -7.35 35.92
N VAL A 120 -16.46 -6.77 36.32
CA VAL A 120 -16.88 -5.44 35.87
C VAL A 120 -16.22 -4.37 36.75
N PRO A 121 -15.52 -3.38 36.19
CA PRO A 121 -14.96 -2.28 36.97
C PRO A 121 -16.07 -1.39 37.54
N ALA A 122 -15.96 -1.01 38.83
CA ALA A 122 -16.92 -0.12 39.46
C ALA A 122 -16.73 1.36 39.05
N ILE A 123 -15.54 1.73 38.59
CA ILE A 123 -15.23 3.09 38.12
C ILE A 123 -14.71 3.04 36.67
N PRO A 124 -15.50 3.46 35.67
CA PRO A 124 -15.02 3.66 34.32
C PRO A 124 -13.98 4.78 34.27
N THR A 125 -12.89 4.60 33.52
CA THR A 125 -11.81 5.59 33.35
C THR A 125 -11.72 6.11 31.93
N THR A 126 -11.95 5.27 30.92
CA THR A 126 -11.93 5.68 29.51
C THR A 126 -13.11 5.06 28.76
N ALA A 127 -13.76 5.87 27.94
CA ALA A 127 -14.66 5.43 26.88
C ALA A 127 -14.35 6.26 25.63
N SER A 128 -13.77 5.63 24.61
CA SER A 128 -13.31 6.33 23.41
C SER A 128 -13.70 5.59 22.13
N LEU A 129 -14.01 6.37 21.10
CA LEU A 129 -14.23 5.93 19.73
C LEU A 129 -13.40 6.80 18.80
N ALA A 130 -12.52 6.17 18.02
CA ALA A 130 -11.75 6.83 16.97
C ALA A 130 -11.91 6.11 15.64
N GLY A 131 -11.85 6.85 14.53
CA GLY A 131 -12.00 6.29 13.21
C GLY A 131 -11.09 6.98 12.20
N SER A 132 -10.68 6.24 11.18
CA SER A 132 -9.89 6.76 10.08
C SER A 132 -10.17 5.99 8.81
N ASP A 133 -10.19 6.67 7.67
CA ASP A 133 -10.36 6.04 6.37
C ASP A 133 -9.54 6.71 5.27
N TYR A 134 -9.36 5.96 4.19
CA TYR A 134 -8.90 6.49 2.93
C TYR A 134 -9.49 5.71 1.76
N SER A 135 -9.48 6.33 0.58
CA SER A 135 -9.94 5.71 -0.65
C SER A 135 -9.01 6.06 -1.80
N PHE A 136 -8.92 5.15 -2.77
CA PHE A 136 -8.32 5.44 -4.06
C PHE A 136 -9.28 5.09 -5.20
N THR A 137 -9.13 5.81 -6.30
CA THR A 137 -9.73 5.46 -7.59
C THR A 137 -8.69 5.60 -8.67
N SER A 138 -8.70 4.68 -9.62
CA SER A 138 -7.61 4.53 -10.56
C SER A 138 -8.12 4.15 -11.93
N LEU A 139 -7.63 4.81 -12.96
CA LEU A 139 -7.79 4.42 -14.36
C LEU A 139 -6.43 3.97 -14.87
N PHE A 140 -6.33 2.78 -15.46
CA PHE A 140 -5.08 2.24 -15.94
C PHE A 140 -5.20 1.62 -17.33
N SER A 141 -4.08 1.64 -18.04
CA SER A 141 -3.88 0.97 -19.32
C SER A 141 -2.49 0.34 -19.35
N ARG A 142 -2.38 -0.82 -19.99
CA ARG A 142 -1.11 -1.53 -20.19
C ARG A 142 -1.09 -2.15 -21.56
N LEU A 143 0.02 -1.96 -22.26
CA LEU A 143 0.31 -2.58 -23.55
C LEU A 143 1.51 -3.50 -23.40
N GLN A 144 1.39 -4.72 -23.91
CA GLN A 144 2.50 -5.65 -24.09
C GLN A 144 2.54 -6.06 -25.55
N LEU A 145 3.70 -5.98 -26.16
CA LEU A 145 3.96 -6.38 -27.53
C LEU A 145 5.13 -7.34 -27.57
N ASN A 146 5.03 -8.34 -28.41
CA ASN A 146 6.09 -9.25 -28.77
C ASN A 146 6.24 -9.23 -30.29
N PHE A 147 7.46 -9.06 -30.78
CA PHE A 147 7.82 -9.18 -32.17
C PHE A 147 8.76 -10.37 -32.36
N LEU A 148 8.27 -11.41 -33.03
CA LEU A 148 9.01 -12.62 -33.42
C LEU A 148 9.68 -13.37 -32.26
N ASN A 149 9.23 -13.19 -31.02
CA ASN A 149 9.93 -13.64 -29.80
C ASN A 149 11.36 -13.09 -29.66
N ARG A 150 11.70 -12.04 -30.43
CA ARG A 150 13.02 -11.38 -30.41
C ARG A 150 12.97 -10.11 -29.59
N TYR A 151 11.92 -9.32 -29.79
CA TYR A 151 11.78 -8.03 -29.14
C TYR A 151 10.47 -8.01 -28.35
N SER A 152 10.55 -7.60 -27.11
CA SER A 152 9.37 -7.34 -26.29
C SER A 152 9.33 -5.87 -25.93
N LEU A 153 8.16 -5.26 -26.09
CA LEU A 153 7.91 -3.90 -25.64
C LEU A 153 6.76 -3.91 -24.64
N SER A 154 6.90 -3.12 -23.59
CA SER A 154 5.87 -2.95 -22.58
C SER A 154 5.68 -1.47 -22.29
N GLY A 155 4.44 -1.07 -22.12
CA GLY A 155 4.06 0.27 -21.73
C GLY A 155 2.92 0.22 -20.73
N SER A 156 2.90 1.14 -19.78
CA SER A 156 1.77 1.32 -18.88
C SER A 156 1.53 2.80 -18.62
N LEU A 157 0.26 3.15 -18.40
CA LEU A 157 -0.18 4.48 -18.01
C LEU A 157 -1.30 4.32 -16.99
N ARG A 158 -1.23 5.04 -15.88
CA ARG A 158 -2.21 5.03 -14.82
C ARG A 158 -2.44 6.43 -14.28
N ARG A 159 -3.70 6.76 -13.98
CA ARG A 159 -4.10 7.97 -13.28
C ARG A 159 -4.79 7.60 -11.99
N ASP A 160 -4.17 7.93 -10.88
CA ASP A 160 -4.61 7.58 -9.53
C ASP A 160 -5.10 8.79 -8.78
N ALA A 161 -6.21 8.66 -8.06
CA ALA A 161 -6.69 9.65 -7.12
C ALA A 161 -6.67 9.09 -5.69
N SER A 162 -6.21 9.87 -4.71
CA SER A 162 -6.24 9.49 -3.28
C SER A 162 -6.99 10.51 -2.43
N SER A 163 -7.80 10.06 -1.48
CA SER A 163 -8.46 10.95 -0.51
C SER A 163 -7.50 11.58 0.52
N ARG A 164 -6.25 11.10 0.58
CA ARG A 164 -5.19 11.61 1.45
C ARG A 164 -4.65 12.98 1.02
N PHE A 165 -5.05 13.47 -0.14
CA PHE A 165 -4.66 14.78 -0.66
C PHE A 165 -5.88 15.70 -0.83
N GLY A 166 -5.62 17.01 -0.92
CA GLY A 166 -6.64 18.02 -1.19
C GLY A 166 -7.32 17.84 -2.54
N SER A 167 -8.48 18.49 -2.74
CA SER A 167 -9.26 18.41 -4.00
C SER A 167 -8.43 18.70 -5.25
N ASN A 168 -7.50 19.64 -5.15
CA ASN A 168 -6.73 20.12 -6.29
C ASN A 168 -5.53 19.23 -6.64
N ASN A 169 -5.06 18.40 -5.69
CA ASN A 169 -3.82 17.62 -5.83
C ASN A 169 -4.03 16.11 -5.68
N ARG A 170 -5.29 15.65 -5.56
CA ARG A 170 -5.59 14.22 -5.36
C ARG A 170 -5.15 13.32 -6.48
N GLN A 171 -5.05 13.83 -7.71
CA GLN A 171 -4.75 13.04 -8.89
C GLN A 171 -3.24 13.06 -9.22
N GLY A 172 -2.69 11.89 -9.52
CA GLY A 172 -1.34 11.71 -10.06
C GLY A 172 -1.37 10.83 -11.32
N THR A 173 -0.50 11.12 -12.29
CA THR A 173 -0.35 10.33 -13.51
C THR A 173 1.02 9.67 -13.53
N PHE A 174 1.01 8.36 -13.72
CA PHE A 174 2.15 7.45 -13.57
C PHE A 174 2.25 6.58 -14.81
N TRP A 175 3.47 6.26 -15.24
CA TRP A 175 3.69 5.50 -16.46
C TRP A 175 4.97 4.70 -16.37
N SER A 176 5.08 3.69 -17.22
CA SER A 176 6.33 2.96 -17.41
C SER A 176 6.47 2.51 -18.85
N VAL A 177 7.71 2.39 -19.29
CA VAL A 177 8.07 1.77 -20.56
C VAL A 177 9.22 0.80 -20.31
N GLY A 178 9.22 -0.30 -21.04
CA GLY A 178 10.27 -1.30 -20.96
C GLY A 178 10.44 -2.02 -22.27
N ALA A 179 11.67 -2.41 -22.55
CA ALA A 179 12.03 -3.20 -23.72
C ALA A 179 12.90 -4.38 -23.28
N ALA A 180 12.73 -5.50 -23.98
CA ALA A 180 13.64 -6.62 -23.89
C ALA A 180 14.02 -7.10 -25.29
N TRP A 181 15.27 -7.51 -25.45
CA TRP A 181 15.82 -8.06 -26.67
C TRP A 181 16.45 -9.41 -26.35
N ASN A 182 15.88 -10.47 -26.93
CA ASN A 182 16.42 -11.82 -26.89
C ASN A 182 17.45 -11.94 -28.03
N LEU A 183 18.71 -11.63 -27.74
CA LEU A 183 19.80 -11.68 -28.72
C LEU A 183 20.05 -13.11 -29.20
N ASP A 184 19.76 -14.12 -28.37
CA ASP A 184 19.86 -15.53 -28.73
C ASP A 184 18.92 -15.96 -29.87
N GLN A 185 17.89 -15.15 -30.16
CA GLN A 185 16.93 -15.38 -31.24
C GLN A 185 17.33 -14.72 -32.56
N GLU A 186 18.48 -14.03 -32.60
CA GLU A 186 18.99 -13.38 -33.81
C GLU A 186 19.76 -14.33 -34.73
N SER A 187 19.67 -14.11 -36.04
CA SER A 187 20.32 -14.97 -37.03
C SER A 187 21.86 -14.96 -36.92
N PHE A 188 22.45 -13.87 -36.45
CA PHE A 188 23.90 -13.80 -36.21
C PHE A 188 24.34 -14.61 -34.98
N PHE A 189 23.41 -14.92 -34.08
CA PHE A 189 23.69 -15.66 -32.85
C PHE A 189 23.64 -17.18 -33.04
N ALA A 190 22.98 -17.65 -34.11
CA ALA A 190 22.86 -19.06 -34.46
C ALA A 190 24.22 -19.80 -34.57
N ASN A 191 25.31 -19.07 -34.81
CA ASN A 191 26.68 -19.63 -34.93
C ASN A 191 27.54 -19.45 -33.67
N ALA A 192 27.03 -18.80 -32.62
CA ALA A 192 27.85 -18.38 -31.48
C ALA A 192 28.21 -19.55 -30.52
N GLY A 193 27.42 -20.64 -30.49
CA GLY A 193 27.68 -21.93 -29.80
C GLY A 193 27.92 -21.90 -28.27
N THR A 194 28.23 -20.73 -27.72
CA THR A 194 28.76 -20.51 -26.38
C THR A 194 27.65 -20.18 -25.40
N PHE A 195 26.65 -19.44 -25.85
CA PHE A 195 25.52 -18.99 -25.03
C PHE A 195 24.24 -19.68 -25.48
N SER A 196 23.50 -20.22 -24.53
CA SER A 196 22.19 -20.83 -24.68
C SER A 196 21.06 -19.81 -24.50
N THR A 197 21.32 -18.71 -23.79
CA THR A 197 20.39 -17.59 -23.63
C THR A 197 21.21 -16.31 -23.52
N LEU A 198 20.79 -15.27 -24.23
CA LEU A 198 21.37 -13.94 -24.10
C LEU A 198 20.26 -12.91 -24.28
N LYS A 199 19.88 -12.27 -23.17
CA LYS A 199 18.78 -11.32 -23.16
C LYS A 199 19.17 -10.03 -22.48
N LEU A 200 18.90 -8.92 -23.15
CA LEU A 200 19.06 -7.59 -22.61
C LEU A 200 17.68 -7.00 -22.31
N ARG A 201 17.51 -6.38 -21.15
CA ARG A 201 16.29 -5.67 -20.78
C ARG A 201 16.59 -4.29 -20.22
N ALA A 202 15.71 -3.34 -20.48
CA ALA A 202 15.75 -2.02 -19.87
C ALA A 202 14.33 -1.51 -19.61
N SER A 203 14.15 -0.78 -18.52
CA SER A 203 12.88 -0.14 -18.20
C SER A 203 13.07 1.18 -17.49
N TYR A 204 12.11 2.09 -17.70
CA TYR A 204 12.02 3.36 -16.99
C TYR A 204 10.56 3.69 -16.72
N GLY A 205 10.28 4.35 -15.59
CA GLY A 205 8.94 4.80 -15.31
C GLY A 205 8.87 5.82 -14.18
N VAL A 206 7.64 6.16 -13.81
CA VAL A 206 7.28 7.03 -12.71
C VAL A 206 6.14 6.38 -11.96
N ASN A 207 6.34 6.10 -10.67
CA ASN A 207 5.35 5.54 -9.75
C ASN A 207 5.01 6.58 -8.67
N GLY A 208 3.78 6.57 -8.20
CA GLY A 208 3.32 7.44 -7.12
C GLY A 208 3.26 6.75 -5.77
N ASN A 209 3.66 7.45 -4.72
CA ASN A 209 3.46 7.06 -3.34
C ASN A 209 2.56 8.09 -2.63
N ALA A 210 1.58 7.58 -1.89
CA ALA A 210 0.66 8.34 -1.06
C ALA A 210 0.70 7.85 0.41
N GLY A 211 1.88 7.38 0.84
CA GLY A 211 2.17 6.84 2.16
C GLY A 211 2.23 7.90 3.26
N ILE A 212 1.18 8.71 3.37
CA ILE A 212 0.98 9.70 4.43
C ILE A 212 -0.23 9.34 5.30
N GLY A 213 -0.32 9.98 6.46
CA GLY A 213 -1.51 9.90 7.31
C GLY A 213 -2.78 10.33 6.58
N ASN A 214 -3.93 9.86 7.07
CA ASN A 214 -5.21 10.29 6.54
C ASN A 214 -5.52 11.72 7.00
N TYR A 215 -6.21 12.49 6.16
CA TYR A 215 -6.65 13.87 6.45
C TYR A 215 -5.57 14.92 6.74
N VAL A 216 -4.28 14.59 6.61
CA VAL A 216 -3.16 15.52 6.90
C VAL A 216 -3.17 16.80 6.06
N TRP A 217 -3.89 16.82 4.94
CA TRP A 217 -4.09 18.02 4.13
C TRP A 217 -5.09 19.02 4.73
N ARG A 218 -5.89 18.60 5.73
CA ARG A 218 -6.92 19.42 6.37
C ARG A 218 -6.38 20.08 7.63
N SER A 219 -6.81 21.32 7.84
CA SER A 219 -6.76 21.94 9.16
C SER A 219 -7.84 21.33 10.03
N VAL A 220 -7.50 20.78 11.19
CA VAL A 220 -8.46 20.11 12.08
C VAL A 220 -8.32 20.57 13.53
N PHE A 221 -9.46 20.57 14.21
CA PHE A 221 -9.56 20.78 15.64
C PHE A 221 -9.82 19.44 16.32
N ASP A 222 -9.18 19.25 17.47
CA ASP A 222 -9.38 18.13 18.37
C ASP A 222 -10.30 18.57 19.53
N PHE A 223 -11.20 17.66 19.92
CA PHE A 223 -12.21 17.86 20.96
C PHE A 223 -12.13 16.80 22.07
N SER A 224 -10.97 16.15 22.24
CA SER A 224 -10.72 15.10 23.23
C SER A 224 -10.45 15.64 24.64
N THR A 225 -10.50 16.96 24.83
CA THR A 225 -10.29 17.62 26.12
C THR A 225 -11.59 18.22 26.66
N THR A 226 -11.64 18.46 27.97
CA THR A 226 -12.78 19.09 28.64
C THR A 226 -12.31 20.25 29.52
N TYR A 227 -13.15 21.27 29.65
CA TYR A 227 -12.97 22.35 30.59
C TYR A 227 -14.26 22.57 31.37
N ASN A 228 -14.22 22.36 32.69
CA ASN A 228 -15.39 22.44 33.56
C ASN A 228 -16.57 21.55 33.11
N GLY A 229 -16.28 20.36 32.55
CA GLY A 229 -17.28 19.42 32.05
C GLY A 229 -17.79 19.72 30.63
N GLU A 230 -17.42 20.85 30.03
CA GLU A 230 -17.76 21.17 28.65
C GLU A 230 -16.64 20.74 27.67
N PRO A 231 -16.97 20.39 26.41
CA PRO A 231 -15.97 20.08 25.40
C PRO A 231 -15.02 21.26 25.17
N GLY A 232 -13.72 21.02 25.33
CA GLY A 232 -12.68 21.95 24.92
C GLY A 232 -12.22 21.63 23.51
N SER A 233 -11.85 22.68 22.76
CA SER A 233 -11.32 22.53 21.40
C SER A 233 -9.94 23.15 21.28
N PHE A 234 -9.03 22.49 20.58
CA PHE A 234 -7.75 23.07 20.18
C PHE A 234 -7.38 22.60 18.78
N GLN A 235 -6.61 23.41 18.05
CA GLN A 235 -6.17 23.04 16.70
C GLN A 235 -5.07 21.97 16.82
N SER A 236 -5.31 20.77 16.27
CA SER A 236 -4.37 19.64 16.37
C SER A 236 -3.50 19.48 15.13
N ALA A 237 -3.93 20.01 13.98
CA ALA A 237 -3.09 20.08 12.78
C ALA A 237 -3.41 21.34 11.96
N ILE A 238 -2.35 21.96 11.43
CA ILE A 238 -2.45 23.11 10.51
C ILE A 238 -3.05 22.66 9.16
N GLY A 239 -2.64 21.48 8.69
CA GLY A 239 -3.01 20.95 7.37
C GLY A 239 -2.22 21.58 6.22
N ASN A 240 -2.06 20.82 5.14
CA ASN A 240 -1.43 21.29 3.90
C ASN A 240 -2.24 20.90 2.65
N SER A 241 -3.06 21.82 2.14
CA SER A 241 -3.88 21.56 0.94
C SER A 241 -3.06 21.39 -0.34
N SER A 242 -1.79 21.79 -0.32
CA SER A 242 -0.86 21.68 -1.45
C SER A 242 -0.14 20.33 -1.51
N LEU A 243 -0.37 19.44 -0.54
CA LEU A 243 0.20 18.08 -0.57
C LEU A 243 -0.18 17.35 -1.85
N THR A 244 0.83 16.73 -2.46
CA THR A 244 0.75 15.93 -3.68
C THR A 244 1.52 14.63 -3.53
N TRP A 245 1.50 13.79 -4.56
CA TRP A 245 2.16 12.50 -4.59
C TRP A 245 3.68 12.61 -4.50
N GLU A 246 4.28 11.74 -3.70
CA GLU A 246 5.72 11.45 -3.81
C GLU A 246 5.96 10.63 -5.09
N GLN A 247 6.96 10.98 -5.88
CA GLN A 247 7.21 10.38 -7.19
C GLN A 247 8.52 9.60 -7.19
N ASN A 248 8.45 8.30 -7.44
CA ASN A 248 9.61 7.44 -7.61
C ASN A 248 9.83 7.14 -9.10
N LYS A 249 11.05 7.37 -9.59
CA LYS A 249 11.44 7.22 -11.00
C LYS A 249 12.46 6.08 -11.13
N PRO A 250 12.01 4.81 -11.18
CA PRO A 250 12.91 3.68 -11.37
C PRO A 250 13.43 3.61 -12.81
N PHE A 251 14.73 3.40 -12.92
CA PHE A 251 15.44 3.00 -14.12
C PHE A 251 16.15 1.67 -13.82
N ASP A 252 15.98 0.68 -14.68
CA ASP A 252 16.56 -0.64 -14.52
C ASP A 252 17.13 -1.12 -15.87
N VAL A 253 18.33 -1.70 -15.86
CA VAL A 253 18.95 -2.38 -17.00
C VAL A 253 19.43 -3.74 -16.52
N GLY A 254 19.05 -4.80 -17.22
CA GLY A 254 19.36 -6.17 -16.87
C GLY A 254 19.94 -6.94 -18.05
N LEU A 255 20.88 -7.82 -17.76
CA LEU A 255 21.48 -8.77 -18.69
C LEU A 255 21.32 -10.18 -18.12
N GLU A 256 20.78 -11.07 -18.94
CA GLU A 256 20.62 -12.48 -18.63
C GLU A 256 21.47 -13.30 -19.61
N ILE A 257 22.32 -14.17 -19.06
CA ILE A 257 23.23 -15.02 -19.80
C ILE A 257 23.03 -16.46 -19.33
N GLY A 258 22.79 -17.37 -20.26
CA GLY A 258 22.79 -18.81 -20.01
C GLY A 258 23.82 -19.50 -20.89
N VAL A 259 24.53 -20.49 -20.34
CA VAL A 259 25.50 -21.33 -21.06
C VAL A 259 25.28 -22.81 -20.75
N LEU A 260 25.90 -23.70 -21.54
CA LEU A 260 25.83 -25.16 -21.36
C LEU A 260 24.39 -25.71 -21.34
N ASN A 261 23.54 -25.25 -22.27
CA ASN A 261 22.10 -25.53 -22.30
C ASN A 261 21.41 -25.08 -20.99
N ASN A 262 21.73 -23.84 -20.56
CA ASN A 262 21.23 -23.21 -19.34
C ASN A 262 21.54 -23.98 -18.05
N ARG A 263 22.61 -24.78 -18.03
CA ARG A 263 23.14 -25.40 -16.80
C ARG A 263 23.91 -24.44 -15.91
N LEU A 264 24.39 -23.33 -16.48
CA LEU A 264 24.92 -22.21 -15.74
C LEU A 264 24.25 -20.95 -16.29
N SER A 265 23.66 -20.18 -15.39
CA SER A 265 22.97 -18.93 -15.69
C SER A 265 23.49 -17.81 -14.80
N LEU A 266 23.57 -16.62 -15.38
CA LEU A 266 23.92 -15.38 -14.71
C LEU A 266 22.88 -14.33 -15.08
N GLU A 267 22.26 -13.73 -14.07
CA GLU A 267 21.46 -12.53 -14.22
C GLU A 267 22.19 -11.38 -13.52
N ALA A 268 22.40 -10.28 -14.22
CA ALA A 268 23.00 -9.07 -13.69
C ALA A 268 22.10 -7.87 -13.96
N ASP A 269 21.80 -7.10 -12.91
CA ASP A 269 20.98 -5.91 -12.97
C ASP A 269 21.74 -4.70 -12.45
N TYR A 270 21.54 -3.57 -13.10
CA TYR A 270 21.87 -2.24 -12.60
C TYR A 270 20.60 -1.41 -12.50
N TYR A 271 20.40 -0.76 -11.35
CA TYR A 271 19.22 0.08 -11.14
C TYR A 271 19.59 1.45 -10.57
N ILE A 272 18.79 2.45 -10.91
CA ILE A 272 18.77 3.78 -10.29
C ILE A 272 17.32 4.10 -9.97
N ARG A 273 17.04 4.49 -8.73
CA ARG A 273 15.71 4.91 -8.27
C ARG A 273 15.81 6.29 -7.67
N LYS A 274 15.25 7.28 -8.36
CA LYS A 274 15.18 8.65 -7.88
C LYS A 274 13.78 8.95 -7.35
N THR A 275 13.68 9.30 -6.08
CA THR A 275 12.42 9.72 -5.45
C THR A 275 12.43 11.23 -5.24
N GLU A 276 11.42 11.92 -5.74
CA GLU A 276 11.24 13.37 -5.66
C GLU A 276 9.92 13.69 -4.96
N ASN A 277 9.79 14.91 -4.45
CA ASN A 277 8.62 15.38 -3.70
C ASN A 277 8.32 14.49 -2.49
N LEU A 278 9.37 14.11 -1.75
CA LEU A 278 9.24 13.20 -0.61
C LEU A 278 8.18 13.72 0.36
N LEU A 279 7.33 12.81 0.84
CA LEU A 279 6.30 13.13 1.80
C LEU A 279 6.88 13.05 3.22
N LEU A 280 7.34 14.18 3.74
CA LEU A 280 8.05 14.26 5.02
C LEU A 280 7.32 15.17 6.01
N ASN A 281 7.56 14.91 7.30
CA ASN A 281 7.19 15.83 8.38
C ASN A 281 8.35 16.79 8.62
N GLU A 282 8.21 18.00 8.09
CA GLU A 282 9.18 19.09 8.25
C GLU A 282 9.10 19.65 9.68
N PRO A 283 10.22 19.76 10.42
CA PRO A 283 10.23 20.37 11.73
C PRO A 283 9.95 21.88 11.63
N LEU A 284 9.07 22.38 12.48
CA LEU A 284 8.73 23.81 12.56
C LEU A 284 9.31 24.44 13.84
N SER A 285 9.48 25.77 13.80
CA SER A 285 9.71 26.54 15.03
C SER A 285 8.50 26.45 15.95
N ALA A 286 8.71 26.07 17.20
CA ALA A 286 7.66 25.96 18.22
C ALA A 286 6.93 27.29 18.51
N THR A 287 7.48 28.44 18.09
CA THR A 287 6.83 29.76 18.21
C THR A 287 5.48 29.84 17.50
N GLY A 288 5.24 29.00 16.50
CA GLY A 288 3.96 28.92 15.77
C GLY A 288 2.90 28.04 16.41
N GLY A 289 3.18 27.40 17.56
CA GLY A 289 2.26 26.48 18.24
C GLY A 289 2.24 25.05 17.70
N PHE A 290 3.02 24.76 16.66
CA PHE A 290 3.18 23.42 16.07
C PHE A 290 4.66 23.11 15.87
N ILE A 291 5.04 21.84 16.01
CA ILE A 291 6.43 21.38 15.91
C ILE A 291 6.73 20.61 14.62
N THR A 292 5.70 20.21 13.87
CA THR A 292 5.85 19.49 12.60
C THR A 292 4.80 19.90 11.58
N TYR A 293 5.12 19.76 10.29
CA TYR A 293 4.25 20.05 9.17
C TYR A 293 4.49 19.06 8.02
N SER A 294 3.44 18.37 7.56
CA SER A 294 3.57 17.45 6.44
C SER A 294 3.70 18.23 5.12
N ASN A 295 4.76 17.96 4.38
CA ASN A 295 5.08 18.69 3.15
C ASN A 295 5.72 17.77 2.10
N ASN A 296 5.65 18.19 0.83
CA ASN A 296 6.44 17.60 -0.25
C ASN A 296 7.80 18.28 -0.30
N VAL A 297 8.82 17.69 0.31
CA VAL A 297 10.15 18.31 0.44
C VAL A 297 11.28 17.29 0.36
N GLY A 298 12.32 17.62 -0.40
CA GLY A 298 13.50 16.77 -0.56
C GLY A 298 13.42 15.75 -1.69
N ALA A 299 14.55 15.09 -1.92
CA ALA A 299 14.71 14.04 -2.90
C ALA A 299 15.75 13.01 -2.41
N MET A 300 15.62 11.77 -2.87
CA MET A 300 16.52 10.66 -2.55
C MET A 300 16.90 9.90 -3.82
N GLU A 301 18.14 9.44 -3.92
CA GLU A 301 18.60 8.53 -4.97
C GLU A 301 19.12 7.24 -4.33
N ASN A 302 18.66 6.10 -4.82
CA ASN A 302 19.21 4.79 -4.51
C ASN A 302 19.63 4.09 -5.80
N LYS A 303 20.89 3.67 -5.88
CA LYS A 303 21.43 2.95 -7.04
C LYS A 303 22.22 1.75 -6.58
N GLY A 304 22.24 0.70 -7.38
CA GLY A 304 22.95 -0.52 -7.04
C GLY A 304 23.05 -1.48 -8.22
N CYS A 305 23.89 -2.49 -8.02
CA CYS A 305 23.97 -3.65 -8.89
C CYS A 305 23.50 -4.87 -8.12
N ARG A 306 22.83 -5.81 -8.80
CA ARG A 306 22.53 -7.14 -8.29
C ARG A 306 23.04 -8.16 -9.27
N SER A 307 23.60 -9.26 -8.78
CA SER A 307 23.82 -10.46 -9.58
C SER A 307 23.20 -11.66 -8.90
N ALA A 308 22.71 -12.60 -9.70
CA ALA A 308 22.25 -13.90 -9.28
C ALA A 308 22.82 -14.95 -10.22
N ASN A 309 23.28 -16.07 -9.67
CA ASN A 309 23.77 -17.21 -10.42
C ASN A 309 22.99 -18.47 -10.03
N ARG A 310 22.71 -19.32 -11.02
CA ARG A 310 22.05 -20.61 -10.81
C ARG A 310 22.58 -21.65 -11.78
#